data_AF-A0A958SNP7-F1
#
_entry.id   AF-A0A958SNP7-F1
#
_cell.length_a   1.000
_cell.length_b   1.000
_cell.length_c   1.000
_cell.angle_alpha   90.00
_cell.angle_beta   90.00
_cell.angle_gamma   90.00
#
_symmetry.space_group_name_H-M   'P 1'
#
loop_
_entity.id
_entity.type
_entity.pdbx_description
1 polymer ?
#
loop_
_entity_poly.entity_id
_entity_poly.type
_entity_poly.pdbx_seq_one_letter_code
_entity_poly.pdbx_strand_id
1 'polypeptide(L)'
;MSKTQITQAFAQTLQLQNLRTSMALSEGRMHLKGLVGSSFSFVVSEVFQTSEKPFLIICNDKEEAAYYLNDLEQLLDTKNVLFYPGSYRRPYQIEETDNANVLLRAEVLNRINS
;
A
#
# COMPACT_ATOMS: atom_id res chain seq x y z
N MET A 1 -24.25 -3.13 0.15
CA MET A 1 -23.39 -4.14 0.82
C MET A 1 -22.50 -3.41 1.81
N SER A 2 -22.31 -3.94 3.01
CA SER A 2 -21.36 -3.35 3.95
C SER A 2 -19.93 -3.67 3.51
N LYS A 3 -18.99 -2.78 3.82
CA LYS A 3 -17.55 -2.98 3.54
C LYS A 3 -17.04 -4.33 4.05
N THR A 4 -17.47 -4.73 5.25
CA THR A 4 -17.15 -6.02 5.86
C THR A 4 -17.56 -7.21 5.00
N GLN A 5 -18.72 -7.14 4.32
CA GLN A 5 -19.17 -8.21 3.43
C GLN A 5 -18.24 -8.36 2.22
N ILE A 6 -17.75 -7.25 1.66
CA ILE A 6 -16.84 -7.26 0.52
C ILE A 6 -15.48 -7.81 0.94
N THR A 7 -14.92 -7.32 2.04
CA THR A 7 -13.65 -7.82 2.60
C THR A 7 -13.70 -9.32 2.87
N GLN A 8 -14.80 -9.80 3.49
CA GLN A 8 -14.98 -11.22 3.77
C GLN A 8 -15.15 -12.07 2.50
N ALA A 9 -15.84 -11.54 1.48
CA ALA A 9 -15.95 -12.22 0.19
C ALA A 9 -14.56 -12.38 -0.47
N PHE A 10 -13.72 -11.34 -0.43
CA PHE A 10 -12.34 -11.39 -0.92
C PHE A 10 -11.49 -12.40 -0.15
N ALA A 11 -11.60 -12.43 1.18
CA ALA A 11 -10.87 -13.34 2.07
C ALA A 11 -11.08 -14.82 1.72
N GLN A 12 -12.26 -15.16 1.18
CA GLN A 12 -12.67 -16.52 0.83
C GLN A 12 -12.32 -16.93 -0.61
N THR A 13 -11.76 -16.02 -1.42
CA THR A 13 -11.43 -16.34 -2.82
C THR A 13 -10.22 -17.25 -2.94
N LEU A 14 -10.29 -18.21 -3.87
CA LEU A 14 -9.20 -19.15 -4.17
C LEU A 14 -7.94 -18.41 -4.66
N GLN A 15 -8.12 -17.31 -5.38
CA GLN A 15 -7.04 -16.49 -5.89
C GLN A 15 -6.20 -15.89 -4.76
N LEU A 16 -6.84 -15.39 -3.70
CA LEU A 16 -6.17 -14.83 -2.54
C LEU A 16 -5.46 -15.93 -1.73
N GLN A 17 -6.06 -17.12 -1.61
CA GLN A 17 -5.41 -18.26 -0.97
C GLN A 17 -4.16 -18.69 -1.73
N ASN A 18 -4.24 -18.78 -3.06
CA ASN A 18 -3.08 -19.10 -3.91
C ASN A 18 -1.97 -18.05 -3.80
N LEU A 19 -2.34 -16.77 -3.70
CA LEU A 19 -1.40 -15.68 -3.47
C LEU A 19 -0.71 -15.82 -2.12
N ARG A 20 -1.46 -16.03 -1.04
CA ARG A 20 -0.90 -16.24 0.32
C ARG A 20 0.08 -17.41 0.36
N THR A 21 -0.31 -18.55 -0.22
CA THR A 21 0.55 -19.74 -0.30
C THR A 21 1.81 -19.46 -1.12
N SER A 22 1.69 -18.76 -2.25
CA SER A 22 2.84 -18.38 -3.07
C SER A 22 3.79 -17.47 -2.30
N MET A 23 3.27 -16.47 -1.58
CA MET A 23 4.06 -15.56 -0.73
C MET A 23 4.76 -16.27 0.44
N ALA A 24 4.19 -17.35 0.96
CA ALA A 24 4.81 -18.15 2.02
C ALA A 24 5.90 -19.10 1.48
N LEU A 25 5.71 -19.66 0.28
CA LEU A 25 6.61 -20.65 -0.31
C LEU A 25 7.79 -20.04 -1.08
N SER A 26 7.69 -18.78 -1.50
CA SER A 26 8.60 -18.18 -2.48
C SER A 26 9.19 -16.87 -1.98
N GLU A 27 10.52 -16.76 -2.05
CA GLU A 27 11.27 -15.50 -1.97
C GLU A 27 11.42 -14.82 -3.37
N GLY A 28 10.68 -15.28 -4.36
CA GLY A 28 10.80 -14.87 -5.76
C GLY A 28 9.85 -13.75 -6.20
N ARG A 29 10.08 -13.24 -7.41
CA ARG A 29 9.24 -12.23 -8.06
C ARG A 29 7.88 -12.82 -8.47
N MET A 30 6.80 -12.19 -8.04
CA MET A 30 5.43 -12.53 -8.43
C MET A 30 4.83 -11.44 -9.31
N HIS A 31 3.86 -11.82 -10.15
CA HIS A 31 3.13 -10.89 -10.99
C HIS A 31 1.64 -11.17 -10.90
N LEU A 32 0.89 -10.20 -10.38
CA LEU A 32 -0.56 -10.28 -10.27
C LEU A 32 -1.20 -9.56 -11.46
N LYS A 33 -2.22 -10.19 -12.06
CA LYS A 33 -3.01 -9.62 -13.17
C LYS A 33 -4.50 -9.69 -12.82
N GLY A 34 -5.30 -8.86 -13.49
CA GLY A 34 -6.76 -8.87 -13.36
C GLY A 34 -7.31 -8.11 -12.15
N LEU A 35 -6.47 -7.33 -11.46
CA LEU A 35 -6.92 -6.38 -10.45
C LEU A 35 -7.42 -5.12 -11.16
N VAL A 36 -8.70 -4.80 -10.98
CA VAL A 36 -9.38 -3.64 -11.57
C VAL A 36 -9.98 -2.78 -10.46
N GLY A 37 -9.82 -1.46 -10.57
CA GLY A 37 -10.29 -0.50 -9.55
C GLY A 37 -9.75 -0.80 -8.15
N SER A 38 -10.59 -0.65 -7.12
CA SER A 38 -10.22 -0.85 -5.71
C SER A 38 -9.94 -2.31 -5.32
N SER A 39 -10.04 -3.28 -6.24
CA SER A 39 -9.70 -4.68 -5.93
C SER A 39 -8.25 -4.85 -5.47
N PHE A 40 -7.34 -4.01 -5.93
CA PHE A 40 -5.96 -3.97 -5.43
C PHE A 40 -5.92 -3.66 -3.92
N SER A 41 -6.63 -2.61 -3.48
CA SER A 41 -6.69 -2.20 -2.08
C SER A 41 -7.24 -3.29 -1.17
N PHE A 42 -8.31 -3.98 -1.59
CA PHE A 42 -8.87 -5.12 -0.85
C PHE A 42 -7.86 -6.27 -0.74
N VAL A 43 -7.25 -6.70 -1.86
CA VAL A 43 -6.27 -7.78 -1.85
C VAL A 43 -5.07 -7.43 -0.97
N VAL A 44 -4.51 -6.23 -1.11
CA VAL A 44 -3.37 -5.78 -0.30
C VAL A 44 -3.74 -5.74 1.18
N SER A 45 -4.91 -5.21 1.55
CA SER A 45 -5.35 -5.15 2.94
C SER A 45 -5.49 -6.54 3.57
N GLU A 46 -5.98 -7.51 2.81
CA GLU A 46 -6.17 -8.90 3.25
C GLU A 46 -4.86 -9.67 3.39
N VAL A 47 -3.92 -9.44 2.46
CA VAL A 47 -2.59 -10.05 2.55
C VAL A 47 -1.79 -9.41 3.69
N PHE A 48 -1.84 -8.09 3.83
CA PHE A 48 -1.15 -7.37 4.90
C PHE A 48 -1.53 -7.91 6.28
N GLN A 49 -2.83 -8.03 6.56
CA GLN A 49 -3.35 -8.56 7.83
C GLN A 49 -2.94 -10.00 8.13
N THR A 50 -2.63 -10.81 7.11
CA THR A 50 -2.28 -12.23 7.29
C THR A 50 -0.78 -12.52 7.20
N SER A 51 -0.01 -11.61 6.60
CA SER A 51 1.43 -11.79 6.39
C SER A 51 2.29 -11.34 7.56
N GLU A 52 1.76 -10.50 8.46
CA GLU A 52 2.48 -9.90 9.60
C GLU A 52 3.82 -9.23 9.20
N LYS A 53 3.93 -8.76 7.95
CA LYS A 53 5.13 -8.11 7.40
C LYS A 53 4.82 -6.70 6.90
N PRO A 54 5.75 -5.73 7.01
CA PRO A 54 5.58 -4.40 6.45
C PRO A 54 5.62 -4.44 4.92
N PHE A 55 4.74 -3.67 4.27
CA PHE A 55 4.63 -3.60 2.82
C PHE A 55 5.08 -2.22 2.32
N LEU A 56 5.92 -2.21 1.29
CA LEU A 56 6.23 -1.00 0.53
C LEU A 56 5.49 -1.06 -0.80
N ILE A 57 4.56 -0.13 -0.99
CA ILE A 57 3.80 0.02 -2.23
C ILE A 57 4.38 1.19 -3.01
N ILE A 58 4.81 0.93 -4.24
CA ILE A 58 5.35 1.94 -5.16
C ILE A 58 4.34 2.12 -6.28
N CYS A 59 3.79 3.32 -6.40
CA CYS A 59 2.84 3.70 -7.44
C CYS A 59 3.53 4.52 -8.53
N ASN A 60 2.87 4.68 -9.67
CA ASN A 60 3.43 5.41 -10.82
C ASN A 60 3.54 6.91 -10.53
N ASP A 61 2.60 7.45 -9.76
CA ASP A 61 2.57 8.86 -9.37
C ASP A 61 1.94 9.08 -7.99
N LYS A 62 1.95 10.34 -7.54
CA LYS A 62 1.42 10.75 -6.24
C LYS A 62 -0.10 10.63 -6.16
N GLU A 63 -0.81 10.83 -7.27
CA GLU A 63 -2.27 10.79 -7.27
C GLU A 63 -2.74 9.34 -7.07
N GLU A 64 -2.17 8.41 -7.82
CA GLU A 64 -2.41 6.96 -7.65
C GLU A 64 -2.06 6.51 -6.23
N ALA A 65 -0.91 6.93 -5.69
CA ALA A 65 -0.52 6.62 -4.32
C ALA A 65 -1.51 7.19 -3.29
N ALA A 66 -2.05 8.39 -3.51
CA ALA A 66 -3.03 9.01 -2.61
C ALA A 66 -4.40 8.29 -2.67
N TYR A 67 -4.83 7.80 -3.84
CA TYR A 67 -6.04 6.98 -3.93
C TYR A 67 -5.89 5.68 -3.14
N TYR A 68 -4.77 4.97 -3.30
CA TYR A 68 -4.53 3.76 -2.52
C TYR A 68 -4.35 4.02 -1.03
N LEU A 69 -3.73 5.14 -0.65
CA LEU A 69 -3.66 5.57 0.75
C LEU A 69 -5.05 5.67 1.36
N ASN A 70 -5.96 6.40 0.72
CA ASN A 70 -7.33 6.60 1.22
C ASN A 70 -8.10 5.28 1.33
N ASP A 71 -7.98 4.40 0.33
CA ASP A 71 -8.63 3.08 0.37
C ASP A 71 -8.07 2.23 1.53
N LEU A 72 -6.75 2.22 1.71
CA LEU A 72 -6.09 1.43 2.76
C LEU A 72 -6.34 1.99 4.16
N GLU A 73 -6.36 3.31 4.34
CA GLU A 73 -6.74 3.97 5.60
C GLU A 73 -8.18 3.66 6.00
N GLN A 74 -9.06 3.49 5.01
CA GLN A 74 -10.37 2.96 5.29
C GLN A 74 -10.25 1.50 5.72
N LEU A 75 -9.63 0.64 4.91
CA LEU A 75 -9.63 -0.83 5.11
C LEU A 75 -8.86 -1.31 6.34
N LEU A 76 -7.83 -0.58 6.76
CA LEU A 76 -6.92 -0.90 7.85
C LEU A 76 -7.01 0.16 8.95
N ASP A 77 -6.32 -0.04 10.07
CA ASP A 77 -6.10 1.07 11.00
C ASP A 77 -5.21 2.12 10.31
N THR A 78 -5.66 3.38 10.27
CA THR A 78 -4.90 4.56 9.82
C THR A 78 -3.48 4.62 10.35
N LYS A 79 -3.23 4.08 11.55
CA LYS A 79 -1.89 4.01 12.15
C LYS A 79 -0.92 3.09 11.39
N ASN A 80 -1.42 2.17 10.60
CA ASN A 80 -0.60 1.20 9.87
C ASN A 80 -0.35 1.62 8.41
N VAL A 81 -0.94 2.72 7.97
CA VAL A 81 -0.85 3.19 6.58
C VAL A 81 -0.11 4.53 6.58
N LEU A 82 0.99 4.59 5.84
CA LEU A 82 1.89 5.74 5.84
C LEU A 82 2.11 6.24 4.42
N PHE A 83 2.04 7.56 4.24
CA PHE A 83 2.34 8.19 2.96
C PHE A 83 3.79 8.69 2.93
N TYR A 84 4.61 8.11 2.06
CA TYR A 84 5.99 8.54 1.85
C TYR A 84 6.12 9.31 0.53
N PRO A 85 6.15 10.66 0.56
CA PRO A 85 6.20 11.43 -0.67
C PRO A 85 7.56 11.28 -1.36
N GLY A 86 7.50 11.26 -2.70
CA GLY A 86 8.68 11.38 -3.54
C GLY A 86 9.44 12.69 -3.27
N SER A 87 10.73 12.71 -3.62
CA SER A 87 11.58 13.90 -3.43
C SER A 87 11.26 15.03 -4.42
N TYR A 88 10.46 14.78 -5.46
CA TYR A 88 10.11 15.71 -6.54
C TYR A 88 11.28 16.43 -7.21
N ARG A 89 12.51 15.90 -7.08
CA ARG A 89 13.70 16.46 -7.72
C ARG A 89 13.63 16.27 -9.22
N ARG A 90 13.41 17.36 -9.95
CA ARG A 90 13.58 17.42 -11.40
C ARG A 90 14.95 18.04 -11.72
N PRO A 91 15.75 17.43 -12.60
CA PRO A 91 16.99 18.06 -13.07
C PRO A 91 16.72 19.48 -13.58
N TYR A 92 17.59 20.43 -13.21
CA TYR A 92 17.56 21.83 -13.67
C TYR A 92 16.37 22.68 -13.17
N GLN A 93 15.57 22.19 -12.23
CA GLN A 93 14.56 22.99 -11.54
C GLN A 93 15.15 23.52 -10.22
N ILE A 94 15.02 24.83 -9.97
CA ILE A 94 15.42 25.42 -8.69
C ILE A 94 14.60 24.75 -7.59
N GLU A 95 15.28 24.18 -6.59
CA GLU A 95 14.64 23.48 -5.48
C GLU A 95 13.82 24.49 -4.66
N GLU A 96 12.49 24.42 -4.74
CA GLU A 96 11.65 24.86 -3.63
C GLU A 96 11.47 23.67 -2.70
N THR A 97 12.13 23.73 -1.54
CA THR A 97 11.91 22.72 -0.50
C THR A 97 10.51 22.88 0.04
N ASP A 98 9.65 21.93 -0.27
CA ASP A 98 8.36 21.82 0.40
C ASP A 98 8.57 21.22 1.79
N ASN A 99 8.55 22.09 2.81
CA ASN A 99 8.72 21.72 4.21
C ASN A 99 7.70 20.65 4.65
N ALA A 100 6.52 20.58 4.03
CA ALA A 100 5.52 19.55 4.34
C ALA A 100 6.01 18.16 3.90
N ASN A 101 6.63 18.05 2.72
CA ASN A 101 7.19 16.77 2.25
C ASN A 101 8.39 16.34 3.11
N VAL A 102 9.22 17.27 3.57
CA VAL A 102 10.34 16.96 4.49
C VAL A 102 9.80 16.41 5.80
N LEU A 103 8.78 17.07 6.38
CA LEU A 103 8.15 16.65 7.61
C LEU A 103 7.54 15.25 7.50
N LEU A 104 6.73 15.00 6.46
CA LEU A 104 6.09 13.70 6.25
C LEU A 104 7.12 12.59 6.08
N ARG A 105 8.21 12.84 5.34
CA ARG A 105 9.30 11.86 5.18
C ARG A 105 9.98 11.54 6.50
N ALA A 106 10.25 12.56 7.31
CA ALA A 106 10.84 12.35 8.64
C ALA A 106 9.91 11.56 9.56
N GLU A 107 8.61 11.85 9.54
CA GLU A 107 7.61 11.12 10.33
C GLU A 107 7.55 9.64 9.96
N VAL A 108 7.48 9.32 8.66
CA VAL A 108 7.49 7.93 8.18
C VAL A 108 8.78 7.21 8.60
N LEU A 109 9.94 7.84 8.40
CA LEU A 109 11.23 7.24 8.76
C LEU A 109 11.39 7.01 10.27
N ASN A 110 10.91 7.94 11.10
CA ASN A 110 10.92 7.76 12.55
C ASN A 110 10.03 6.60 12.97
N ARG A 111 8.85 6.46 12.35
CA ARG A 111 7.88 5.43 12.69
C ARG A 111 8.33 4.02 12.31
N ILE A 112 9.06 3.85 11.21
CA ILE A 112 9.58 2.55 10.80
C ILE A 112 10.88 2.16 11.54
N ASN A 113 11.55 3.13 12.18
CA ASN A 113 12.80 2.92 12.92
C ASN A 113 12.58 2.83 14.44
N SER A 114 11.33 2.95 14.90
CA SER A 114 10.92 2.77 16.30
C SER A 114 10.44 1.35 16.53
#